data_AF-A0A7S4IEC0-F1
#
_entry.id   AF-A0A7S4IEC0-F1
#
_cell.length_a   1.000
_cell.length_b   1.000
_cell.length_c   1.000
_cell.angle_alpha   90.00
_cell.angle_beta   90.00
_cell.angle_gamma   90.00
#
_symmetry.space_group_name_H-M   'P 1'
#
loop_
_entity.id
_entity.type
_entity.pdbx_description
1 polymer ?
#
loop_
_entity_poly.entity_id
_entity_poly.type
_entity_poly.pdbx_seq_one_letter_code
_entity_poly.pdbx_strand_id
1 'polypeptide(L)'
;GECLPLCDGEIDLNQILNLDSFGNLQRDTIKDIEQVANEREGHNQITSVCLVHENPMDKQLLLRWFSQLVWEDEESEYFRTRGVIHVGNDIPFVLQQLNEMLDFAPMKDPWHGSPSSKLVITGRNLK
;
A
#
# COMPACT_ATOMS: atom_id res chain seq x y z
N GLY A 1 -15.07 -1.42 -3.54
CA GLY A 1 -15.13 0.02 -3.68
C GLY A 1 -16.31 0.34 -4.54
N GLU A 2 -17.49 0.48 -3.94
CA GLU A 2 -18.60 1.07 -4.69
C GLU A 2 -18.34 2.59 -4.77
N CYS A 3 -18.15 3.09 -5.98
CA CYS A 3 -18.12 4.52 -6.27
C CYS A 3 -19.48 5.12 -5.90
N LEU A 4 -19.53 5.96 -4.87
CA LEU A 4 -20.75 6.69 -4.52
C LEU A 4 -21.06 7.69 -5.65
N PRO A 5 -22.23 7.60 -6.31
CA PRO A 5 -22.56 8.53 -7.37
C PRO A 5 -22.87 9.90 -6.78
N LEU A 6 -22.04 10.89 -7.10
CA LEU A 6 -22.27 12.28 -6.73
C LEU A 6 -23.14 12.95 -7.81
N CYS A 7 -24.44 13.01 -7.55
CA CYS A 7 -25.34 13.96 -8.19
C CYS A 7 -25.66 15.04 -7.14
N ASP A 8 -25.08 16.24 -7.30
CA ASP A 8 -25.38 17.49 -6.57
C ASP A 8 -25.64 17.39 -5.06
N GLY A 9 -24.70 16.82 -4.29
CA GLY A 9 -24.80 16.73 -2.83
C GLY A 9 -23.55 17.29 -2.13
N GLU A 10 -23.76 18.18 -1.15
CA GLU A 10 -22.72 18.59 -0.20
C GLU A 10 -22.11 17.33 0.46
N ILE A 11 -20.78 17.19 0.37
CA ILE A 11 -20.06 16.07 0.97
C ILE A 11 -19.85 16.36 2.46
N ASP A 12 -20.34 15.47 3.32
CA ASP A 12 -20.05 15.50 4.74
C ASP A 12 -18.53 15.35 4.94
N LEU A 13 -17.90 16.39 5.48
CA LEU A 13 -16.47 16.44 5.75
C LEU A 13 -16.01 15.28 6.64
N ASN A 14 -16.87 14.68 7.46
CA ASN A 14 -16.50 13.51 8.25
C ASN A 14 -16.20 12.28 7.37
N GLN A 15 -16.79 12.20 6.16
CA GLN A 15 -16.48 11.17 5.17
C GLN A 15 -15.12 11.39 4.50
N ILE A 16 -14.55 12.59 4.61
CA ILE A 16 -13.21 12.93 4.11
C ILE A 16 -12.17 12.82 5.25
N LEU A 17 -12.53 13.28 6.45
CA LEU A 17 -11.61 13.42 7.59
C LEU A 17 -11.39 12.12 8.38
N ASN A 18 -12.34 11.19 8.37
CA ASN A 18 -12.20 9.88 9.03
C ASN A 18 -11.68 8.77 8.10
N LEU A 19 -11.20 9.14 6.91
CA LEU A 19 -10.41 8.21 6.12
C LEU A 19 -9.05 8.12 6.80
N ASP A 20 -8.76 7.00 7.46
CA ASP A 20 -7.42 6.58 7.93
C ASP A 20 -6.48 6.29 6.72
N SER A 21 -6.61 7.12 5.67
CA SER A 21 -5.79 7.16 4.48
C SER A 21 -4.39 7.68 4.77
N PHE A 22 -4.12 8.32 5.91
CA PHE A 22 -2.77 8.78 6.26
C PHE A 22 -2.42 8.56 7.74
N GLY A 23 -3.34 7.99 8.52
CA GLY A 23 -3.12 7.61 9.92
C GLY A 23 -2.30 6.33 10.03
N ASN A 24 -1.78 6.06 11.24
CA ASN A 24 -1.10 4.80 11.58
C ASN A 24 -1.92 3.63 11.02
N LEU A 25 -1.33 2.83 10.13
CA LEU A 25 -1.96 1.66 9.52
C LEU A 25 -2.54 0.75 10.62
N GLN A 26 -3.84 0.87 10.86
CA GLN A 26 -4.58 -0.02 11.75
C GLN A 26 -4.94 -1.28 10.96
N ARG A 27 -5.18 -2.40 11.68
CA ARG A 27 -5.36 -3.73 11.09
C ARG A 27 -6.44 -3.81 10.00
N ASP A 28 -7.45 -2.94 10.05
CA ASP A 28 -8.55 -2.93 9.08
C ASP A 28 -8.06 -2.63 7.65
N THR A 29 -6.97 -1.87 7.49
CA THR A 29 -6.39 -1.57 6.17
C THR A 29 -5.78 -2.80 5.49
N ILE A 30 -5.44 -3.87 6.22
CA ILE A 30 -4.91 -5.11 5.62
C ILE A 30 -6.00 -5.82 4.80
N LYS A 31 -7.28 -5.72 5.19
CA LYS A 31 -8.40 -6.25 4.39
C LYS A 31 -8.64 -5.40 3.13
N ASP A 32 -8.46 -4.09 3.23
CA ASP A 32 -8.61 -3.18 2.09
C ASP A 32 -7.54 -3.42 1.01
N ILE A 33 -6.33 -3.80 1.41
CA ILE A 33 -5.21 -4.14 0.50
C ILE A 33 -5.59 -5.28 -0.45
N GLU A 34 -6.29 -6.32 0.03
CA GLU A 34 -6.72 -7.45 -0.80
C GLU A 34 -7.93 -7.09 -1.69
N GLN A 35 -8.78 -6.16 -1.25
CA GLN A 35 -9.95 -5.72 -2.01
C GLN A 35 -9.57 -4.76 -3.15
N VAL A 36 -8.64 -3.85 -2.94
CA VAL A 36 -8.14 -2.88 -3.95
C VAL A 36 -7.44 -3.57 -5.13
N ALA A 37 -6.90 -4.78 -4.94
CA ALA A 37 -6.30 -5.55 -6.02
C ALA A 37 -7.31 -6.01 -7.09
N ASN A 38 -8.61 -6.07 -6.77
CA ASN A 38 -9.63 -6.66 -7.64
C ASN A 38 -10.49 -5.66 -8.42
N GLU A 39 -10.28 -4.35 -8.26
CA GLU A 39 -11.08 -3.33 -8.95
C GLU A 39 -10.46 -2.94 -10.29
N ARG A 40 -11.01 -3.50 -11.38
CA ARG A 40 -10.72 -3.11 -12.77
C ARG A 40 -11.74 -2.06 -13.23
N GLU A 41 -11.54 -0.80 -12.83
CA GLU A 41 -12.32 0.32 -13.36
C GLU A 41 -11.76 0.73 -14.73
N GLY A 42 -12.50 0.43 -15.79
CA GLY A 42 -12.15 0.77 -17.17
C GLY A 42 -12.08 2.28 -17.42
N HIS A 43 -11.18 2.65 -18.34
CA HIS A 43 -10.85 3.99 -18.89
C HIS A 43 -9.57 4.64 -18.38
N ASN A 44 -9.05 4.26 -17.22
CA ASN A 44 -7.71 4.60 -16.77
C ASN A 44 -6.97 3.29 -16.49
N GLN A 45 -5.85 3.01 -17.16
CA GLN A 45 -5.08 1.76 -17.00
C GLN A 45 -4.35 1.65 -15.64
N ILE A 46 -5.00 2.08 -14.56
CA ILE A 46 -4.49 1.99 -13.20
C ILE A 46 -4.80 0.58 -12.70
N THR A 47 -3.78 -0.10 -12.21
CA THR A 47 -3.85 -1.45 -11.69
C THR A 47 -3.16 -1.52 -10.35
N SER A 48 -3.49 -2.54 -9.57
CA SER A 48 -2.82 -2.83 -8.31
C SER A 48 -2.20 -4.21 -8.36
N VAL A 49 -0.92 -4.32 -7.99
CA VAL A 49 -0.18 -5.58 -7.89
C VAL A 49 0.07 -5.87 -6.42
N CYS A 50 -0.25 -7.09 -5.98
CA CYS A 50 0.02 -7.57 -4.63
C CYS A 50 1.18 -8.57 -4.66
N LEU A 51 2.23 -8.27 -3.91
CA LEU A 51 3.40 -9.13 -3.71
C LEU A 51 3.34 -9.71 -2.30
N VAL A 52 3.51 -11.03 -2.19
CA VAL A 52 3.53 -11.76 -0.92
C VAL A 52 4.83 -12.54 -0.81
N HIS A 53 5.43 -12.51 0.38
CA HIS A 53 6.66 -13.23 0.66
C HIS A 53 6.70 -13.69 2.12
N GLU A 54 6.97 -14.98 2.34
CA GLU A 54 6.84 -15.59 3.67
C GLU A 54 8.08 -15.39 4.56
N ASN A 55 9.26 -15.24 3.95
CA ASN A 55 10.52 -15.18 4.70
C ASN A 55 10.88 -13.74 5.14
N PRO A 56 11.72 -13.60 6.17
CA PRO A 56 12.33 -12.32 6.52
C PRO A 56 13.04 -11.66 5.32
N MET A 57 12.80 -10.36 5.14
CA MET A 57 13.48 -9.51 4.18
C MET A 57 14.59 -8.70 4.85
N ASP A 58 15.70 -8.51 4.14
CA ASP A 58 16.69 -7.52 4.53
C ASP A 58 16.16 -6.11 4.23
N LYS A 59 16.14 -5.25 5.27
CA LYS A 59 15.63 -3.88 5.18
C LYS A 59 16.36 -3.06 4.12
N GLN A 60 17.67 -3.15 4.03
CA GLN A 60 18.46 -2.32 3.11
C GLN A 60 18.27 -2.78 1.67
N LEU A 61 18.25 -4.09 1.44
CA LEU A 61 17.98 -4.66 0.12
C LEU A 61 16.57 -4.33 -0.35
N LEU A 62 15.57 -4.43 0.53
CA LEU A 62 14.19 -4.05 0.21
C LEU A 62 14.09 -2.58 -0.19
N LEU A 63 14.64 -1.67 0.62
CA LEU A 63 14.57 -0.23 0.33
C LEU A 63 15.30 0.11 -0.96
N ARG A 64 16.45 -0.51 -1.21
CA ARG A 64 17.20 -0.34 -2.47
C ARG A 64 16.38 -0.82 -3.67
N TRP A 65 15.84 -2.04 -3.61
CA TRP A 65 14.99 -2.58 -4.67
C TRP A 65 13.76 -1.69 -4.92
N PHE A 66 13.11 -1.23 -3.85
CA PHE A 66 11.94 -0.37 -3.95
C PHE A 66 12.28 1.00 -4.57
N SER A 67 13.42 1.58 -4.21
CA SER A 67 13.90 2.82 -4.84
C SER A 67 14.15 2.64 -6.33
N GLN A 68 14.75 1.52 -6.75
CA GLN A 68 14.93 1.24 -8.17
C GLN A 68 13.59 1.08 -8.89
N LEU A 69 12.65 0.36 -8.28
CA LEU A 69 11.32 0.16 -8.84
C LEU A 69 10.58 1.48 -9.07
N VAL A 70 10.51 2.35 -8.06
CA VAL A 70 9.70 3.58 -8.13
C VAL A 70 10.39 4.71 -8.89
N TRP A 71 11.72 4.80 -8.83
CA TRP A 71 12.45 5.98 -9.31
C TRP A 71 13.25 5.77 -10.58
N GLU A 72 13.60 4.53 -10.93
CA GLU A 72 14.40 4.23 -12.12
C GLU A 72 13.55 3.65 -13.27
N ASP A 73 12.31 3.24 -12.99
CA ASP A 73 11.39 2.77 -14.02
C ASP A 73 10.68 3.95 -14.71
N GLU A 74 11.10 4.26 -15.94
CA GLU A 74 10.51 5.33 -16.75
C GLU A 74 9.21 4.90 -17.47
N GLU A 75 8.87 3.61 -17.44
CA GLU A 75 7.72 3.08 -18.19
C GLU A 75 6.44 2.95 -17.34
N SER A 76 6.60 2.77 -16.02
CA SER A 76 5.49 2.66 -15.07
C SER A 76 5.26 3.96 -14.30
N GLU A 77 4.00 4.31 -14.05
CA GLU A 77 3.63 5.41 -13.16
C GLU A 77 3.17 4.85 -11.81
N TYR A 78 3.95 5.04 -10.76
CA TYR A 78 3.62 4.58 -9.40
C TYR A 78 2.86 5.66 -8.63
N PHE A 79 1.61 5.38 -8.23
CA PHE A 79 0.81 6.35 -7.48
C PHE A 79 0.95 6.17 -5.97
N ARG A 80 0.83 4.92 -5.51
CA ARG A 80 0.86 4.61 -4.08
C ARG A 80 1.34 3.19 -3.85
N THR A 81 2.14 3.02 -2.82
CA THR A 81 2.51 1.72 -2.29
C THR A 81 2.17 1.63 -0.82
N ARG A 82 1.66 0.48 -0.38
CA ARG A 82 1.56 0.12 1.05
C ARG A 82 1.95 -1.31 1.27
N GLY A 83 2.69 -1.55 2.35
CA GLY A 83 3.03 -2.90 2.75
C GLY A 83 3.28 -3.04 4.23
N VAL A 84 3.15 -4.29 4.67
CA VAL A 84 3.62 -4.77 5.96
C VAL A 84 4.73 -5.75 5.67
N ILE A 85 5.91 -5.53 6.23
CA ILE A 85 7.15 -6.21 5.88
C ILE A 85 7.68 -6.95 7.10
N HIS A 86 7.97 -8.22 6.90
CA HIS A 86 8.67 -9.07 7.85
C HIS A 86 10.17 -8.92 7.65
N VAL A 87 10.86 -8.30 8.62
CA VAL A 87 12.33 -8.07 8.57
C VAL A 87 13.11 -8.95 9.56
N GLY A 88 12.53 -10.09 9.97
CA GLY A 88 13.14 -11.03 10.91
C GLY A 88 12.90 -10.71 12.39
N ASN A 89 12.23 -9.60 12.68
CA ASN A 89 11.78 -9.23 14.03
C ASN A 89 10.31 -9.63 14.24
N ASP A 90 9.92 -9.82 15.50
CA ASP A 90 8.53 -10.07 15.91
C ASP A 90 7.60 -8.86 15.69
N ILE A 91 8.17 -7.72 15.33
CA ILE A 91 7.45 -6.48 15.03
C ILE A 91 7.43 -6.25 13.50
N PRO A 92 6.24 -6.14 12.88
CA PRO A 92 6.10 -5.77 11.48
C PRO A 92 6.63 -4.36 11.20
N PHE A 93 7.18 -4.16 10.01
CA PHE A 93 7.47 -2.83 9.50
C PHE A 93 6.41 -2.42 8.50
N VAL A 94 5.96 -1.18 8.56
CA VAL A 94 5.09 -0.57 7.58
C VAL A 94 5.94 0.12 6.53
N LEU A 95 5.71 -0.19 5.27
CA LEU A 95 6.18 0.58 4.13
C LEU A 95 5.00 1.35 3.56
N GLN A 96 5.14 2.67 3.42
CA GLN A 96 4.16 3.47 2.71
C GLN A 96 4.86 4.46 1.80
N GLN A 97 4.42 4.51 0.54
CA GLN A 97 4.87 5.49 -0.42
C GLN A 97 3.68 6.15 -1.10
N LEU A 98 3.77 7.47 -1.26
CA LEU A 98 2.83 8.29 -2.01
C LEU A 98 3.61 9.40 -2.68
N ASN A 99 3.47 9.53 -4.01
CA ASN A 99 4.30 10.44 -4.81
C ASN A 99 5.78 10.25 -4.48
N GLU A 100 6.46 11.31 -4.01
CA GLU A 100 7.89 11.24 -3.71
C GLU A 100 8.25 10.82 -2.28
N MET A 101 7.23 10.66 -1.42
CA MET A 101 7.44 10.37 -0.01
C MET A 101 7.47 8.86 0.21
N LEU A 102 8.52 8.38 0.87
CA LEU A 102 8.65 7.01 1.36
C LEU A 102 8.84 7.03 2.87
N ASP A 103 8.02 6.28 3.59
CA ASP A 103 8.16 6.00 5.01
C ASP A 103 8.28 4.49 5.24
N PHE A 104 9.20 4.12 6.13
CA PHE A 104 9.48 2.73 6.49
C PHE A 104 9.82 2.59 7.97
N ALA A 105 8.78 2.29 8.76
CA ALA A 105 8.83 2.37 10.22
C ALA A 105 8.27 1.09 10.87
N PRO A 106 8.74 0.72 12.08
CA PRO A 106 8.16 -0.39 12.83
C PRO A 106 6.74 -0.05 13.30
N MET A 107 5.86 -1.04 13.31
CA MET A 107 4.57 -0.96 13.97
C MET A 107 4.73 -0.98 15.50
N LYS A 108 3.67 -0.61 16.21
CA LYS A 108 3.65 -0.66 17.68
C LYS A 108 3.40 -2.07 18.21
N ASP A 109 2.56 -2.82 17.52
CA ASP A 109 2.12 -4.14 17.93
C ASP A 109 2.88 -5.25 17.18
N PRO A 110 3.14 -6.40 17.82
CA PRO A 110 3.78 -7.54 17.18
C PRO A 110 2.87 -8.22 16.16
N TRP A 111 3.41 -9.21 15.42
CA TRP A 111 2.62 -10.02 14.50
C TRP A 111 1.46 -10.75 15.19
N HIS A 112 0.32 -10.79 14.51
CA HIS A 112 -0.81 -11.64 14.89
C HIS A 112 -0.89 -12.81 13.92
N GLY A 113 -0.20 -13.91 14.26
CA GLY A 113 -0.09 -15.09 13.42
C GLY A 113 1.31 -15.27 12.82
N SER A 114 1.40 -16.01 11.72
CA SER A 114 2.68 -16.27 11.06
C SER A 114 3.17 -15.00 10.34
N PRO A 115 4.38 -14.50 10.65
CA PRO A 115 4.94 -13.34 9.97
C PRO A 115 5.03 -13.56 8.46
N SER A 116 4.57 -12.59 7.68
CA SER A 116 4.72 -12.59 6.22
C SER A 116 4.71 -11.16 5.70
N SER A 117 5.49 -10.92 4.65
CA SER A 117 5.48 -9.63 3.96
C SER A 117 4.36 -9.59 2.93
N LYS A 118 3.60 -8.50 2.93
CA LYS A 118 2.60 -8.16 1.90
C LYS A 118 2.83 -6.73 1.45
N LEU A 119 2.89 -6.51 0.15
CA LEU A 119 3.09 -5.20 -0.47
C LEU A 119 2.08 -5.02 -1.60
N VAL A 120 1.32 -3.94 -1.59
CA VAL A 120 0.45 -3.55 -2.70
C VAL A 120 0.94 -2.27 -3.31
N ILE A 121 1.11 -2.31 -4.62
CA ILE A 121 1.56 -1.22 -5.46
C ILE A 121 0.43 -0.88 -6.41
N THR A 122 -0.02 0.38 -6.40
CA THR A 122 -1.04 0.90 -7.31
C THR A 122 -0.38 1.88 -8.27
N GLY A 123 -0.59 1.65 -9.57
CA GLY A 123 0.08 2.40 -10.62
C GLY A 123 -0.47 2.12 -12.01
N ARG A 124 0.07 2.80 -13.03
CA ARG A 124 -0.23 2.56 -14.45
C ARG A 124 0.97 1.87 -15.11
N ASN A 125 0.69 0.97 -16.05
CA ASN A 125 1.70 0.22 -16.81
C ASN A 125 2.67 -0.61 -15.95
N LEU A 126 2.24 -1.03 -14.75
CA LEU A 126 3.03 -1.85 -13.84
C LEU A 126 3.46 -3.17 -14.53
N LYS A 127 4.74 -3.54 -14.40
CA LYS A 127 5.34 -4.76 -14.95
C LYS A 127 5.66 -5.81 -13.89
#